data_AF-A0A2T7VPE7-F1
#
_entry.id   AF-A0A2T7VPE7-F1
#
_cell.length_a   1.000
_cell.length_b   1.000
_cell.length_c   1.000
_cell.angle_alpha   90.00
_cell.angle_beta   90.00
_cell.angle_gamma   90.00
#
_symmetry.space_group_name_H-M   'P 1'
#
loop_
_entity.id
_entity.type
_entity.pdbx_description
1 polymer ?
#
loop_
_entity_poly.entity_id
_entity_poly.type
_entity_poly.pdbx_seq_one_letter_code
_entity_poly.pdbx_strand_id
1 'polypeptide(L)'
;MTLHLRPVQFVDTPVTQTDGAVARLAGGLQWFAAYEVIEGGTKRTVPVADIATLGARAQALHAAITSPRAPLVLGERTLRLDQPLVAGILNVTPDSFSDGGQHSADPAAAAAAGVDMAAAGAALIDLGGESTRPGAAQVWEGDEIARIQPVVERLARSGTLISIDTRKAAVMEAALAAGAQIVNDVSALLWDDRALAVVAQAGCPVVLMHSPDPKEGGHARTGYRDVLTEVFDWLDARIAAVVAAGVDRSRIIVDPGIGFGKTLSENLALLNGLALFHGLGCPIMLGASRKRMIGALDNEAPVAARLGGSLALALKGAEAGVQLLRVHDVSATVQALRVWRGLRDRALAGG
;
A
#
# COMPACT_ATOMS: atom_id res chain seq x y z
N MET A 1 4.02 -27.31 7.75
CA MET A 1 4.61 -26.07 7.19
C MET A 1 3.45 -25.23 6.66
N THR A 2 3.50 -23.91 6.79
CA THR A 2 2.41 -23.04 6.32
C THR A 2 2.35 -23.07 4.80
N LEU A 3 1.15 -23.26 4.25
CA LEU A 3 0.88 -23.20 2.81
C LEU A 3 0.51 -21.78 2.42
N HIS A 4 1.12 -21.27 1.34
CA HIS A 4 0.80 -19.98 0.74
C HIS A 4 0.37 -20.17 -0.72
N LEU A 5 -0.46 -19.25 -1.21
CA LEU A 5 -0.92 -19.22 -2.59
C LEU A 5 -0.57 -17.88 -3.24
N ARG A 6 0.16 -17.93 -4.36
CA ARG A 6 0.40 -16.76 -5.20
C ARG A 6 -0.36 -16.91 -6.52
N PRO A 7 -1.32 -16.02 -6.85
CA PRO A 7 -1.90 -15.96 -8.19
C PRO A 7 -0.81 -15.81 -9.27
N VAL A 8 -0.86 -16.64 -10.31
CA VAL A 8 0.05 -16.65 -11.46
C VAL A 8 -0.73 -16.96 -12.73
N GLN A 9 -0.08 -16.85 -13.89
CA GLN A 9 -0.71 -17.06 -15.20
C GLN A 9 -1.93 -16.13 -15.37
N PHE A 10 -1.67 -14.83 -15.24
CA PHE A 10 -2.68 -13.81 -15.47
C PHE A 10 -3.15 -13.85 -16.92
N VAL A 11 -4.46 -13.71 -17.11
CA VAL A 11 -5.09 -13.64 -18.42
C VAL A 11 -5.69 -12.26 -18.63
N ASP A 12 -5.71 -11.81 -19.89
CA ASP A 12 -6.28 -10.51 -20.23
C ASP A 12 -7.80 -10.48 -20.13
N THR A 13 -8.45 -11.63 -20.38
CA THR A 13 -9.90 -11.74 -20.40
C THR A 13 -10.38 -13.10 -19.92
N PRO A 14 -11.47 -13.17 -19.13
CA PRO A 14 -12.11 -14.42 -18.80
C PRO A 14 -12.98 -14.96 -19.94
N VAL A 15 -13.32 -14.12 -20.94
CA VAL A 15 -14.33 -14.43 -21.98
C VAL A 15 -13.93 -15.63 -22.85
N THR A 16 -12.62 -15.83 -23.06
CA THR A 16 -12.09 -16.94 -23.87
C THR A 16 -11.78 -18.20 -23.06
N GLN A 17 -12.09 -18.20 -21.76
CA GLN A 17 -11.72 -19.26 -20.83
C GLN A 17 -12.93 -20.13 -20.50
N THR A 18 -12.70 -21.43 -20.28
CA THR A 18 -13.74 -22.34 -19.79
C THR A 18 -14.19 -21.94 -18.38
N ASP A 19 -15.46 -22.13 -18.05
CA ASP A 19 -15.99 -21.87 -16.71
C ASP A 19 -15.15 -22.57 -15.63
N GLY A 20 -14.77 -21.81 -14.60
CA GLY A 20 -13.92 -22.29 -13.50
C GLY A 20 -12.42 -22.40 -13.80
N ALA A 21 -11.98 -22.17 -15.06
CA ALA A 21 -10.56 -22.20 -15.41
C ALA A 21 -9.78 -20.97 -14.92
N VAL A 22 -10.47 -19.86 -14.68
CA VAL A 22 -9.88 -18.62 -14.17
C VAL A 22 -10.67 -18.04 -12.99
N ALA A 23 -9.99 -17.28 -12.14
CA ALA A 23 -10.59 -16.55 -11.04
C ALA A 23 -10.32 -15.05 -11.14
N ARG A 24 -11.28 -14.25 -10.68
CA ARG A 24 -11.15 -12.79 -10.57
C ARG A 24 -10.38 -12.44 -9.32
N LEU A 25 -9.33 -11.64 -9.45
CA LEU A 25 -8.51 -11.22 -8.32
C LEU A 25 -9.17 -10.06 -7.58
N ALA A 26 -9.48 -10.26 -6.29
CA ALA A 26 -9.92 -9.24 -5.34
C ALA A 26 -11.10 -8.34 -5.81
N GLY A 27 -11.95 -8.84 -6.72
CA GLY A 27 -13.03 -8.07 -7.37
C GLY A 27 -12.56 -6.99 -8.36
N GLY A 28 -11.26 -6.94 -8.66
CA GLY A 28 -10.64 -5.96 -9.55
C GLY A 28 -10.79 -6.26 -11.04
N LEU A 29 -9.84 -5.82 -11.86
CA LEU A 29 -9.87 -6.02 -13.32
C LEU A 29 -8.95 -7.16 -13.80
N GLN A 30 -8.36 -7.91 -12.86
CA GLN A 30 -7.35 -8.93 -13.12
C GLN A 30 -7.96 -10.32 -12.98
N TRP A 31 -7.55 -11.22 -13.87
CA TRP A 31 -7.93 -12.63 -13.87
C TRP A 31 -6.69 -13.50 -13.95
N PHE A 32 -6.72 -14.67 -13.33
CA PHE A 32 -5.59 -15.60 -13.30
C PHE A 32 -6.04 -17.05 -13.37
N ALA A 33 -5.20 -17.91 -13.95
CA ALA A 33 -5.54 -19.31 -14.24
C ALA A 33 -4.92 -20.33 -13.28
N ALA A 34 -3.89 -19.93 -12.51
CA ALA A 34 -3.18 -20.84 -11.63
C ALA A 34 -2.68 -20.16 -10.35
N TYR A 35 -2.34 -21.00 -9.38
CA TYR A 35 -1.59 -20.62 -8.19
C TYR A 35 -0.19 -21.22 -8.26
N GLU A 36 0.83 -20.46 -7.91
CA GLU A 36 2.06 -21.02 -7.38
C GLU A 36 1.81 -21.31 -5.89
N VAL A 37 1.77 -22.61 -5.56
CA VAL A 37 1.65 -23.11 -4.19
C VAL A 37 3.05 -23.17 -3.60
N ILE A 38 3.24 -22.46 -2.49
CA ILE A 38 4.51 -22.41 -1.77
C ILE A 38 4.31 -23.12 -0.43
N GLU A 39 5.06 -24.19 -0.20
CA GLU A 39 4.92 -25.00 1.00
C GLU A 39 6.27 -25.68 1.30
N GLY A 40 6.80 -25.43 2.50
CA GLY A 40 8.06 -26.04 2.92
C GLY A 40 9.26 -25.74 2.02
N GLY A 41 9.32 -24.54 1.44
CA GLY A 41 10.36 -24.12 0.50
C GLY A 41 10.21 -24.69 -0.92
N THR A 42 9.21 -25.55 -1.15
CA THR A 42 8.90 -26.09 -2.47
C THR A 42 7.85 -25.23 -3.17
N LYS A 43 7.99 -25.03 -4.48
CA LYS A 43 7.04 -24.31 -5.32
C LYS A 43 6.48 -25.22 -6.41
N ARG A 44 5.16 -25.24 -6.57
CA ARG A 44 4.48 -25.98 -7.64
C ARG A 44 3.31 -25.18 -8.18
N THR A 45 3.05 -25.28 -9.48
CA THR A 45 1.91 -24.61 -10.11
C THR A 45 0.70 -25.52 -10.05
N VAL A 46 -0.44 -25.01 -9.58
CA VAL A 46 -1.72 -25.72 -9.52
C VAL A 46 -2.79 -24.85 -10.19
N PRO A 47 -3.56 -25.38 -11.16
CA PRO A 47 -4.68 -24.67 -11.77
C PRO A 47 -5.71 -24.19 -10.75
N VAL A 48 -6.39 -23.08 -11.03
CA VAL A 48 -7.50 -22.58 -10.20
C VAL A 48 -8.58 -23.65 -10.03
N ALA A 49 -8.88 -24.41 -11.09
CA ALA A 49 -9.88 -25.48 -11.06
C ALA A 49 -9.56 -26.58 -10.02
N ASP A 50 -8.29 -26.79 -9.69
CA ASP A 50 -7.84 -27.86 -8.80
C ASP A 50 -7.69 -27.40 -7.34
N ILE A 51 -8.05 -26.16 -7.02
CA ILE A 51 -7.83 -25.57 -5.69
C ILE A 51 -8.52 -26.34 -4.56
N ALA A 52 -9.67 -26.94 -4.85
CA ALA A 52 -10.42 -27.75 -3.88
C ALA A 52 -9.63 -28.97 -3.39
N THR A 53 -8.69 -29.47 -4.20
CA THR A 53 -7.85 -30.64 -3.90
C THR A 53 -6.76 -30.36 -2.86
N LEU A 54 -6.45 -29.09 -2.58
CA LEU A 54 -5.33 -28.67 -1.73
C LEU A 54 -5.69 -28.48 -0.24
N GLY A 55 -6.91 -28.84 0.16
CA GLY A 55 -7.37 -28.79 1.55
C GLY A 55 -7.85 -27.43 2.04
N ALA A 56 -8.27 -27.37 3.31
CA ALA A 56 -9.03 -26.25 3.87
C ALA A 56 -8.28 -24.91 3.87
N ARG A 57 -6.96 -24.91 4.16
CA ARG A 57 -6.15 -23.68 4.14
C ARG A 57 -6.10 -23.06 2.74
N ALA A 58 -5.89 -23.89 1.71
CA ALA A 58 -5.85 -23.41 0.33
C ALA A 58 -7.21 -22.86 -0.11
N GLN A 59 -8.31 -23.49 0.29
CA GLN A 59 -9.67 -22.98 0.04
C GLN A 59 -9.93 -21.64 0.75
N ALA A 60 -9.48 -21.49 2.00
CA ALA A 60 -9.60 -20.23 2.74
C ALA A 60 -8.78 -19.10 2.09
N LEU A 61 -7.54 -19.40 1.66
CA LEU A 61 -6.71 -18.45 0.92
C LEU A 61 -7.32 -18.09 -0.43
N HIS A 62 -7.85 -19.06 -1.18
CA HIS A 62 -8.56 -18.82 -2.43
C HIS A 62 -9.73 -17.87 -2.22
N ALA A 63 -10.57 -18.13 -1.21
CA ALA A 63 -11.70 -17.27 -0.88
C ALA A 63 -11.23 -15.83 -0.55
N ALA A 64 -10.17 -15.67 0.24
CA ALA A 64 -9.61 -14.35 0.55
C ALA A 64 -9.05 -13.64 -0.69
N ILE A 65 -8.40 -14.38 -1.59
CA ILE A 65 -7.81 -13.86 -2.83
C ILE A 65 -8.89 -13.38 -3.81
N THR A 66 -9.99 -14.12 -3.94
CA THR A 66 -11.04 -13.82 -4.92
C THR A 66 -12.15 -12.92 -4.39
N SER A 67 -12.23 -12.73 -3.07
CA SER A 67 -13.21 -11.83 -2.44
C SER A 67 -13.03 -10.36 -2.88
N PRO A 68 -14.10 -9.69 -3.35
CA PRO A 68 -14.05 -8.26 -3.63
C PRO A 68 -13.61 -7.44 -2.42
N ARG A 69 -12.76 -6.44 -2.64
CA ARG A 69 -12.43 -5.48 -1.57
C ARG A 69 -13.57 -4.50 -1.38
N ALA A 70 -14.16 -4.51 -0.18
CA ALA A 70 -15.25 -3.60 0.16
C ALA A 70 -14.79 -2.14 0.04
N PRO A 71 -15.66 -1.22 -0.43
CA PRO A 71 -15.31 0.19 -0.52
C PRO A 71 -15.15 0.79 0.89
N LEU A 72 -14.21 1.73 1.05
CA LEU A 72 -14.06 2.48 2.30
C LEU A 72 -14.94 3.73 2.24
N VAL A 73 -15.99 3.77 3.06
CA VAL A 73 -16.88 4.94 3.20
C VAL A 73 -16.32 5.85 4.30
N LEU A 74 -15.87 7.04 3.90
CA LEU A 74 -15.11 8.00 4.69
C LEU A 74 -15.82 9.35 4.64
N GLY A 75 -16.90 9.47 5.43
CA GLY A 75 -17.79 10.62 5.38
C GLY A 75 -18.50 10.70 4.02
N GLU A 76 -18.36 11.83 3.34
CA GLU A 76 -18.96 12.05 2.00
C GLU A 76 -18.18 11.36 0.87
N ARG A 77 -16.98 10.84 1.14
CA ARG A 77 -16.15 10.17 0.13
C ARG A 77 -16.20 8.66 0.25
N THR A 78 -16.10 7.98 -0.88
CA THR A 78 -16.00 6.53 -0.94
C THR A 78 -14.80 6.14 -1.79
N LEU A 79 -13.85 5.41 -1.21
CA LEU A 79 -12.79 4.77 -1.97
C LEU A 79 -13.28 3.42 -2.48
N ARG A 80 -13.47 3.33 -3.80
CA ARG A 80 -13.83 2.08 -4.47
C ARG A 80 -12.56 1.30 -4.78
N LEU A 81 -12.41 0.17 -4.11
CA LEU A 81 -11.22 -0.68 -4.16
C LEU A 81 -11.31 -1.78 -5.23
N ASP A 82 -12.17 -1.58 -6.23
CA ASP A 82 -12.35 -2.42 -7.42
C ASP A 82 -11.40 -2.05 -8.58
N GLN A 83 -10.51 -1.08 -8.36
CA GLN A 83 -9.47 -0.63 -9.29
C GLN A 83 -8.29 -0.01 -8.53
N PRO A 84 -7.10 0.10 -9.15
CA PRO A 84 -5.99 0.84 -8.56
C PRO A 84 -6.32 2.32 -8.42
N LEU A 85 -6.07 2.87 -7.24
CA LEU A 85 -6.21 4.29 -6.92
C LEU A 85 -4.84 4.87 -6.56
N VAL A 86 -4.68 6.18 -6.74
CA VAL A 86 -3.44 6.89 -6.44
C VAL A 86 -3.52 7.57 -5.08
N ALA A 87 -2.54 7.31 -4.23
CA ALA A 87 -2.28 8.07 -3.00
C ALA A 87 -1.08 9.00 -3.24
N GLY A 88 -1.32 10.31 -3.24
CA GLY A 88 -0.29 11.33 -3.46
C GLY A 88 0.52 11.57 -2.19
N ILE A 89 1.84 11.47 -2.27
CA ILE A 89 2.74 11.70 -1.13
C ILE A 89 2.94 13.20 -0.94
N LEU A 90 2.57 13.73 0.23
CA LEU A 90 2.83 15.10 0.64
C LEU A 90 3.67 15.10 1.92
N ASN A 91 4.97 15.33 1.82
CA ASN A 91 5.84 15.42 3.00
C ASN A 91 6.03 16.87 3.40
N VAL A 92 5.69 17.22 4.64
CA VAL A 92 5.87 18.56 5.22
C VAL A 92 7.07 18.58 6.17
N THR A 93 8.21 18.09 5.70
CA THR A 93 9.47 18.16 6.43
C THR A 93 10.33 19.31 5.89
N PRO A 94 11.26 19.86 6.69
CA PRO A 94 12.19 20.89 6.21
C PRO A 94 12.99 20.45 4.97
N ASP A 95 13.28 19.16 4.85
CA ASP A 95 14.17 18.58 3.84
C ASP A 95 13.47 17.96 2.61
N SER A 96 12.13 17.94 2.56
CA SER A 96 11.39 17.11 1.58
C SER A 96 11.21 17.72 0.19
N PHE A 97 11.38 19.04 0.01
CA PHE A 97 11.20 19.68 -1.29
C PHE A 97 12.54 19.97 -1.96
N SER A 98 13.05 18.97 -2.69
CA SER A 98 14.14 19.14 -3.66
C SER A 98 13.76 20.01 -4.88
N ASP A 99 12.51 20.50 -4.96
CA ASP A 99 12.02 21.40 -6.01
C ASP A 99 11.77 22.83 -5.52
N GLY A 100 12.53 23.31 -4.52
CA GLY A 100 12.66 24.76 -4.27
C GLY A 100 12.24 25.32 -2.90
N GLY A 101 12.26 24.54 -1.81
CA GLY A 101 12.44 25.03 -0.42
C GLY A 101 11.45 26.06 0.18
N GLN A 102 10.49 26.60 -0.56
CA GLN A 102 9.66 27.73 -0.10
C GLN A 102 8.34 27.30 0.57
N HIS A 103 7.96 26.02 0.52
CA HIS A 103 6.62 25.57 0.93
C HIS A 103 6.55 24.81 2.26
N SER A 104 7.67 24.26 2.78
CA SER A 104 7.64 23.46 4.02
C SER A 104 7.33 24.29 5.27
N ALA A 105 7.60 25.60 5.24
CA ALA A 105 7.27 26.53 6.32
C ALA A 105 5.88 27.19 6.16
N ASP A 106 5.21 27.01 5.02
CA ASP A 106 3.89 27.59 4.76
C ASP A 106 2.81 26.50 4.61
N PRO A 107 1.98 26.28 5.65
CA PRO A 107 0.88 25.33 5.58
C PRO A 107 -0.12 25.61 4.45
N ALA A 108 -0.26 26.87 4.01
CA ALA A 108 -1.15 27.20 2.90
C ALA A 108 -0.62 26.64 1.57
N ALA A 109 0.68 26.81 1.31
CA ALA A 109 1.31 26.25 0.12
C ALA A 109 1.33 24.71 0.12
N ALA A 110 1.62 24.08 1.27
CA ALA A 110 1.55 22.62 1.38
C ALA A 110 0.13 22.10 1.10
N ALA A 111 -0.90 22.76 1.64
CA ALA A 111 -2.29 22.40 1.36
C ALA A 111 -2.66 22.63 -0.12
N ALA A 112 -2.20 23.72 -0.74
CA ALA A 112 -2.41 23.97 -2.16
C ALA A 112 -1.80 22.85 -3.02
N ALA A 113 -0.57 22.40 -2.73
CA ALA A 113 0.04 21.27 -3.42
C ALA A 113 -0.77 19.97 -3.27
N GLY A 114 -1.35 19.71 -2.10
CA GLY A 114 -2.25 18.56 -1.91
C GLY A 114 -3.56 18.68 -2.69
N VAL A 115 -4.11 19.89 -2.83
CA VAL A 115 -5.27 20.16 -3.70
C VAL A 115 -4.92 19.94 -5.17
N ASP A 116 -3.74 20.37 -5.61
CA ASP A 116 -3.27 20.16 -6.98
C ASP A 116 -3.09 18.66 -7.29
N MET A 117 -2.56 17.87 -6.34
CA MET A 117 -2.49 16.41 -6.47
C MET A 117 -3.89 15.78 -6.58
N ALA A 118 -4.84 16.24 -5.78
CA ALA A 118 -6.23 15.76 -5.86
C ALA A 118 -6.86 16.11 -7.22
N ALA A 119 -6.64 17.33 -7.72
CA ALA A 119 -7.08 17.76 -9.04
C ALA A 119 -6.43 16.96 -10.18
N ALA A 120 -5.18 16.54 -10.00
CA ALA A 120 -4.47 15.65 -10.92
C ALA A 120 -4.98 14.20 -10.90
N GLY A 121 -5.86 13.84 -9.95
CA GLY A 121 -6.52 12.55 -9.87
C GLY A 121 -6.03 11.64 -8.73
N ALA A 122 -5.28 12.16 -7.75
CA ALA A 122 -5.07 11.43 -6.50
C ALA A 122 -6.40 11.20 -5.79
N ALA A 123 -6.67 9.96 -5.39
CA ALA A 123 -7.85 9.60 -4.62
C ALA A 123 -7.74 10.03 -3.16
N LEU A 124 -6.50 10.12 -2.64
CA LEU A 124 -6.17 10.60 -1.31
C LEU A 124 -4.78 11.22 -1.28
N ILE A 125 -4.53 12.06 -0.28
CA ILE A 125 -3.22 12.63 0.03
C ILE A 125 -2.69 11.98 1.30
N ASP A 126 -1.50 11.40 1.22
CA ASP A 126 -0.80 10.81 2.36
C ASP A 126 0.22 11.82 2.88
N LEU A 127 -0.13 12.45 4.01
CA LEU A 127 0.59 13.56 4.62
C LEU A 127 1.55 13.05 5.68
N GLY A 128 2.85 13.34 5.55
CA GLY A 128 3.88 12.98 6.53
C GLY A 128 4.58 14.20 7.12
N GLY A 129 4.65 14.28 8.46
CA GLY A 129 5.35 15.35 9.19
C GLY A 129 6.77 14.98 9.64
N GLU A 130 7.12 13.69 9.58
CA GLU A 130 8.41 13.13 9.96
C GLU A 130 9.01 12.32 8.80
N SER A 131 10.33 12.41 8.60
CA SER A 131 11.03 11.57 7.64
C SER A 131 11.26 10.17 8.23
N THR A 132 10.74 9.14 7.57
CA THR A 132 10.98 7.72 7.92
C THR A 132 12.21 7.13 7.23
N ARG A 133 13.07 7.97 6.65
CA ARG A 133 14.31 7.54 6.00
C ARG A 133 15.34 7.05 7.03
N PRO A 134 16.20 6.07 6.69
CA PRO A 134 17.27 5.62 7.58
C PRO A 134 18.14 6.80 8.05
N GLY A 135 18.35 6.91 9.37
CA GLY A 135 19.19 7.94 9.97
C GLY A 135 18.56 9.34 10.11
N ALA A 136 17.27 9.50 9.78
CA ALA A 136 16.56 10.76 10.05
C ALA A 136 16.43 11.00 11.57
N ALA A 137 16.62 12.25 12.00
CA ALA A 137 16.41 12.64 13.38
C ALA A 137 14.92 12.51 13.76
N GLN A 138 14.65 11.98 14.95
CA GLN A 138 13.29 11.96 15.48
C GLN A 138 12.81 13.38 15.75
N VAL A 139 11.58 13.65 15.36
CA VAL A 139 10.90 14.93 15.62
C VAL A 139 10.07 14.78 16.89
N TRP A 140 10.09 15.76 17.79
CA TRP A 140 9.18 15.73 18.94
C TRP A 140 7.72 15.78 18.45
N GLU A 141 6.83 15.02 19.09
CA GLU A 141 5.45 14.87 18.63
C GLU A 141 4.69 16.21 18.53
N GLY A 142 4.93 17.16 19.44
CA GLY A 142 4.33 18.48 19.37
C GLY A 142 4.81 19.30 18.17
N ASP A 143 6.08 19.16 17.76
CA ASP A 143 6.60 19.82 16.55
C ASP A 143 6.00 19.19 15.28
N GLU A 144 5.83 17.87 15.26
CA GLU A 144 5.17 17.17 14.15
C GLU A 144 3.71 17.62 14.03
N ILE A 145 2.97 17.65 15.14
CA ILE A 145 1.57 18.13 15.20
C ILE A 145 1.47 19.57 14.69
N ALA A 146 2.33 20.47 15.17
CA ALA A 146 2.32 21.87 14.75
C ALA A 146 2.55 22.05 13.24
N ARG A 147 3.31 21.15 12.61
CA ARG A 147 3.52 21.14 11.15
C ARG A 147 2.32 20.61 10.39
N ILE A 148 1.77 19.47 10.81
CA ILE A 148 0.74 18.76 10.03
C ILE A 148 -0.66 19.38 10.21
N GLN A 149 -1.01 19.82 11.42
CA GLN A 149 -2.40 20.17 11.75
C GLN A 149 -2.95 21.28 10.86
N PRO A 150 -2.25 22.42 10.65
CA PRO A 150 -2.78 23.48 9.80
C PRO A 150 -2.93 23.06 8.32
N VAL A 151 -2.16 22.06 7.86
CA VAL A 151 -2.26 21.50 6.51
C VAL A 151 -3.46 20.57 6.41
N VAL A 152 -3.65 19.68 7.39
CA VAL A 152 -4.80 18.76 7.46
C VAL A 152 -6.11 19.56 7.47
N GLU A 153 -6.23 20.58 8.32
CA GLU A 153 -7.44 21.39 8.41
C GLU A 153 -7.80 22.08 7.08
N ARG A 154 -6.79 22.56 6.34
CA ARG A 154 -6.99 23.21 5.04
C ARG A 154 -7.41 22.21 3.96
N LEU A 155 -6.75 21.05 3.90
CA LEU A 155 -7.10 19.98 2.98
C LEU A 155 -8.49 19.40 3.26
N ALA A 156 -8.86 19.28 4.54
CA ALA A 156 -10.18 18.80 4.93
C ALA A 156 -11.28 19.77 4.45
N ARG A 157 -11.05 21.09 4.58
CA ARG A 157 -11.98 22.13 4.07
C ARG A 157 -12.09 22.15 2.54
N SER A 158 -11.04 21.75 1.81
CA SER A 158 -11.14 21.55 0.35
C SER A 158 -11.83 20.25 -0.04
N GLY A 159 -12.26 19.46 0.94
CA GLY A 159 -12.88 18.16 0.77
C GLY A 159 -11.88 17.06 0.39
N THR A 160 -10.57 17.27 0.47
CA THR A 160 -9.56 16.27 0.08
C THR A 160 -9.53 15.14 1.11
N LEU A 161 -9.47 13.88 0.66
CA LEU A 161 -9.30 12.74 1.56
C LEU A 161 -7.84 12.66 2.03
N ILE A 162 -7.64 12.55 3.35
CA ILE A 162 -6.30 12.61 3.95
C ILE A 162 -6.01 11.33 4.72
N SER A 163 -4.86 10.73 4.40
CA SER A 163 -4.17 9.74 5.19
C SER A 163 -3.03 10.44 5.95
N ILE A 164 -2.83 10.12 7.23
CA ILE A 164 -1.70 10.62 8.02
C ILE A 164 -0.61 9.54 8.12
N ASP A 165 0.57 9.83 7.59
CA ASP A 165 1.77 8.99 7.69
C ASP A 165 2.50 9.29 9.00
N THR A 166 2.19 8.51 10.04
CA THR A 166 2.80 8.65 11.36
C THR A 166 2.75 7.35 12.15
N ARG A 167 3.67 7.23 13.11
CA ARG A 167 3.82 6.10 14.04
C ARG A 167 3.57 6.49 15.50
N LYS A 168 3.20 7.76 15.75
CA LYS A 168 3.04 8.34 17.10
C LYS A 168 1.55 8.55 17.39
N ALA A 169 1.07 8.02 18.50
CA ALA A 169 -0.33 8.06 18.84
C ALA A 169 -0.84 9.50 19.02
N ALA A 170 -0.05 10.39 19.62
CA ALA A 170 -0.41 11.81 19.78
C ALA A 170 -0.63 12.51 18.43
N VAL A 171 0.18 12.17 17.42
CA VAL A 171 0.06 12.72 16.06
C VAL A 171 -1.17 12.15 15.36
N MET A 172 -1.45 10.85 15.53
CA MET A 172 -2.68 10.23 15.03
C MET A 172 -3.93 10.92 15.59
N GLU A 173 -3.99 11.12 16.91
CA GLU A 173 -5.10 11.79 17.61
C GLU A 173 -5.33 13.21 17.06
N ALA A 174 -4.26 14.01 16.96
CA ALA A 174 -4.34 15.38 16.46
C ALA A 174 -4.76 15.44 14.98
N ALA A 175 -4.20 14.57 14.13
CA ALA A 175 -4.53 14.54 12.72
C ALA A 175 -5.98 14.12 12.47
N LEU A 176 -6.47 13.10 13.18
CA LEU A 176 -7.86 12.65 13.09
C LEU A 176 -8.83 13.76 13.56
N ALA A 177 -8.50 14.44 14.66
CA ALA A 177 -9.28 15.59 15.15
C ALA A 177 -9.30 16.75 14.14
N ALA A 178 -8.22 16.94 13.38
CA ALA A 178 -8.10 17.98 12.36
C ALA A 178 -8.80 17.64 11.03
N GLY A 179 -9.23 16.38 10.83
CA GLY A 179 -9.97 15.94 9.66
C GLY A 179 -9.28 14.87 8.80
N ALA A 180 -8.15 14.32 9.23
CA ALA A 180 -7.62 13.10 8.61
C ALA A 180 -8.57 11.93 8.82
N GLN A 181 -8.62 11.00 7.87
CA GLN A 181 -9.60 9.91 7.87
C GLN A 181 -8.97 8.53 7.84
N ILE A 182 -7.68 8.42 7.54
CA ILE A 182 -6.92 7.17 7.47
C ILE A 182 -5.61 7.37 8.25
N VAL A 183 -5.17 6.36 9.00
CA VAL A 183 -3.83 6.31 9.58
C VAL A 183 -2.95 5.40 8.71
N ASN A 184 -1.78 5.88 8.31
CA ASN A 184 -0.76 5.08 7.63
C ASN A 184 0.45 4.93 8.56
N ASP A 185 0.67 3.72 9.08
CA ASP A 185 1.72 3.48 10.06
C ASP A 185 2.74 2.45 9.56
N VAL A 186 3.94 2.95 9.28
CA VAL A 186 5.12 2.16 8.86
C VAL A 186 5.59 1.14 9.91
N SER A 187 5.13 1.26 11.15
CA SER A 187 5.40 0.35 12.26
C SER A 187 4.24 -0.62 12.53
N ALA A 188 3.15 -0.53 11.79
CA ALA A 188 1.92 -1.30 12.00
C ALA A 188 1.38 -1.24 13.43
N LEU A 189 1.40 -0.04 14.05
CA LEU A 189 0.92 0.22 15.42
C LEU A 189 1.75 -0.48 16.49
N LEU A 190 3.06 -0.63 16.26
CA LEU A 190 3.99 -1.26 17.22
C LEU A 190 5.02 -0.28 17.79
N TRP A 191 5.21 0.89 17.19
CA TRP A 191 6.16 1.90 17.68
C TRP A 191 5.69 2.57 18.97
N ASP A 192 4.44 3.06 18.98
CA ASP A 192 3.80 3.67 20.14
C ASP A 192 2.75 2.70 20.70
N ASP A 193 2.90 2.30 21.97
CA ASP A 193 2.02 1.35 22.63
C ASP A 193 0.55 1.83 22.70
N ARG A 194 0.29 3.14 22.56
CA ARG A 194 -1.08 3.70 22.50
C ARG A 194 -1.70 3.63 21.11
N ALA A 195 -0.92 3.49 20.03
CA ALA A 195 -1.39 3.64 18.65
C ALA A 195 -2.55 2.69 18.31
N LEU A 196 -2.47 1.44 18.78
CA LEU A 196 -3.53 0.46 18.56
C LEU A 196 -4.85 0.87 19.22
N ALA A 197 -4.80 1.38 20.45
CA ALA A 197 -5.97 1.85 21.16
C ALA A 197 -6.58 3.08 20.46
N VAL A 198 -5.75 4.01 19.98
CA VAL A 198 -6.19 5.20 19.23
C VAL A 198 -6.95 4.80 17.96
N VAL A 199 -6.37 3.92 17.14
CA VAL A 199 -7.02 3.48 15.89
C VAL A 199 -8.31 2.71 16.17
N ALA A 200 -8.32 1.83 17.18
CA ALA A 200 -9.50 1.07 17.58
C ALA A 200 -10.64 1.99 18.07
N GLN A 201 -10.32 3.00 18.89
CA GLN A 201 -11.30 3.97 19.39
C GLN A 201 -11.82 4.89 18.29
N ALA A 202 -10.94 5.35 17.40
CA ALA A 202 -11.33 6.21 16.28
C ALA A 202 -12.15 5.45 15.22
N GLY A 203 -11.99 4.13 15.12
CA GLY A 203 -12.62 3.32 14.10
C GLY A 203 -12.23 3.71 12.68
N CYS A 204 -11.09 4.39 12.48
CA CYS A 204 -10.61 4.80 11.15
C CYS A 204 -9.92 3.62 10.41
N PRO A 205 -9.85 3.64 9.07
CA PRO A 205 -8.95 2.73 8.36
C PRO A 205 -7.49 2.93 8.72
N VAL A 206 -6.75 1.84 8.68
CA VAL A 206 -5.32 1.82 9.01
C VAL A 206 -4.51 1.04 7.99
N VAL A 207 -3.40 1.61 7.53
CA VAL A 207 -2.38 0.91 6.75
C VAL A 207 -1.36 0.31 7.71
N LEU A 208 -1.23 -1.01 7.67
CA LEU A 208 -0.24 -1.78 8.42
C LEU A 208 0.91 -2.17 7.48
N MET A 209 2.04 -1.49 7.62
CA MET A 209 3.22 -1.81 6.83
C MET A 209 4.12 -2.80 7.56
N HIS A 210 4.66 -3.77 6.83
CA HIS A 210 5.73 -4.60 7.36
C HIS A 210 7.09 -3.88 7.32
N SER A 211 7.74 -3.80 8.47
CA SER A 211 9.15 -3.45 8.62
C SER A 211 9.86 -4.46 9.54
N PRO A 212 11.15 -4.78 9.28
CA PRO A 212 11.95 -5.73 10.08
C PRO A 212 11.97 -5.51 11.59
N ASP A 213 12.03 -4.25 12.01
CA ASP A 213 12.10 -3.87 13.41
C ASP A 213 11.21 -2.65 13.66
N PRO A 214 9.90 -2.85 13.73
CA PRO A 214 8.95 -1.75 13.79
C PRO A 214 9.08 -0.93 15.08
N LYS A 215 9.70 -1.48 16.13
CA LYS A 215 9.93 -0.81 17.42
C LYS A 215 11.21 0.01 17.46
N GLU A 216 12.21 -0.33 16.63
CA GLU A 216 13.49 0.40 16.56
C GLU A 216 13.65 1.23 15.26
N GLY A 217 12.56 1.44 14.52
CA GLY A 217 12.51 2.39 13.39
C GLY A 217 12.57 1.73 12.03
N GLY A 218 12.42 0.41 11.97
CA GLY A 218 12.06 -0.35 10.77
C GLY A 218 13.22 -0.72 9.85
N HIS A 219 14.47 -0.41 10.21
CA HIS A 219 15.64 -0.54 9.33
C HIS A 219 16.74 -1.49 9.84
N ALA A 220 16.40 -2.43 10.73
CA ALA A 220 17.33 -3.50 11.11
C ALA A 220 17.62 -4.44 9.93
N ARG A 221 18.82 -5.02 9.88
CA ARG A 221 19.20 -5.99 8.85
C ARG A 221 18.61 -7.36 9.19
N THR A 222 17.58 -7.77 8.48
CA THR A 222 17.04 -9.14 8.53
C THR A 222 17.70 -10.02 7.48
N GLY A 223 17.96 -11.26 7.83
CA GLY A 223 18.29 -12.33 6.88
C GLY A 223 17.05 -13.20 6.70
N TYR A 224 16.16 -12.81 5.78
CA TYR A 224 15.02 -13.66 5.45
C TYR A 224 15.51 -14.93 4.75
N ARG A 225 14.93 -16.08 5.10
CA ARG A 225 15.09 -17.31 4.33
C ARG A 225 14.22 -17.25 3.08
N ASP A 226 12.99 -16.77 3.23
CA ASP A 226 12.07 -16.44 2.15
C ASP A 226 11.27 -15.19 2.53
N VAL A 227 11.73 -14.02 2.07
CA VAL A 227 11.10 -12.74 2.39
C VAL A 227 9.63 -12.70 1.99
N LEU A 228 9.21 -13.42 0.96
CA LEU A 228 7.84 -13.34 0.49
C LEU A 228 6.87 -14.00 1.48
N THR A 229 7.19 -15.22 1.91
CA THR A 229 6.34 -15.98 2.84
C THR A 229 6.47 -15.47 4.27
N GLU A 230 7.68 -15.05 4.69
CA GLU A 230 7.90 -14.49 6.03
C GLU A 230 7.20 -13.14 6.23
N VAL A 231 7.20 -12.26 5.22
CA VAL A 231 6.46 -10.98 5.29
C VAL A 231 4.95 -11.22 5.26
N PHE A 232 4.47 -12.20 4.50
CA PHE A 232 3.06 -12.58 4.53
C PHE A 232 2.64 -13.07 5.91
N ASP A 233 3.38 -14.02 6.49
CA ASP A 233 3.04 -14.60 7.80
C ASP A 233 3.09 -13.56 8.92
N TRP A 234 4.06 -12.63 8.85
CA TRP A 234 4.14 -11.50 9.77
C TRP A 234 2.91 -10.58 9.67
N LEU A 235 2.50 -10.23 8.45
CA LEU A 235 1.32 -9.40 8.23
C LEU A 235 0.04 -10.12 8.67
N ASP A 236 -0.11 -11.42 8.39
CA ASP A 236 -1.28 -12.21 8.82
C ASP A 236 -1.41 -12.22 10.35
N ALA A 237 -0.28 -12.44 11.05
CA ALA A 237 -0.24 -12.37 12.51
C ALA A 237 -0.56 -10.96 13.04
N ARG A 238 -0.05 -9.91 12.37
CA ARG A 238 -0.32 -8.54 12.78
C ARG A 238 -1.78 -8.15 12.58
N ILE A 239 -2.39 -8.51 11.46
CA ILE A 239 -3.81 -8.31 11.20
C ILE A 239 -4.64 -9.01 12.29
N ALA A 240 -4.31 -10.26 12.63
CA ALA A 240 -5.01 -10.98 13.69
C ALA A 240 -4.96 -10.24 15.03
N ALA A 241 -3.79 -9.70 15.42
CA ALA A 241 -3.64 -8.92 16.64
C ALA A 241 -4.44 -7.61 16.62
N VAL A 242 -4.46 -6.91 15.49
CA VAL A 242 -5.21 -5.65 15.33
C VAL A 242 -6.73 -5.89 15.34
N VAL A 243 -7.19 -6.98 14.71
CA VAL A 243 -8.60 -7.40 14.76
C VAL A 243 -9.01 -7.81 16.18
N ALA A 244 -8.16 -8.55 16.90
CA ALA A 244 -8.42 -8.94 18.28
C ALA A 244 -8.55 -7.74 19.24
N ALA A 245 -7.92 -6.61 18.91
CA ALA A 245 -8.04 -5.36 19.65
C ALA A 245 -9.27 -4.51 19.26
N GLY A 246 -10.11 -4.99 18.34
CA GLY A 246 -11.40 -4.37 18.01
C GLY A 246 -11.44 -3.57 16.69
N VAL A 247 -10.37 -3.57 15.90
CA VAL A 247 -10.40 -2.94 14.56
C VAL A 247 -11.04 -3.89 13.55
N ASP A 248 -12.06 -3.42 12.83
CA ASP A 248 -12.71 -4.20 11.78
C ASP A 248 -11.70 -4.53 10.66
N ARG A 249 -11.64 -5.80 10.22
CA ARG A 249 -10.72 -6.23 9.15
C ARG A 249 -10.94 -5.47 7.85
N SER A 250 -12.17 -5.06 7.54
CA SER A 250 -12.50 -4.26 6.36
C SER A 250 -11.88 -2.86 6.37
N ARG A 251 -11.40 -2.40 7.54
CA ARG A 251 -10.69 -1.13 7.73
C ARG A 251 -9.17 -1.27 7.69
N ILE A 252 -8.64 -2.49 7.52
CA ILE A 252 -7.19 -2.73 7.48
C ILE A 252 -6.72 -2.78 6.03
N ILE A 253 -5.69 -2.00 5.72
CA ILE A 253 -4.92 -2.04 4.47
C ILE A 253 -3.52 -2.57 4.82
N VAL A 254 -2.90 -3.35 3.94
CA VAL A 254 -1.56 -3.92 4.17
C VAL A 254 -0.53 -3.32 3.20
N ASP A 255 0.68 -3.10 3.67
CA ASP A 255 1.83 -2.71 2.82
C ASP A 255 3.03 -3.65 3.08
N PRO A 256 3.56 -4.36 2.06
CA PRO A 256 4.73 -5.23 2.21
C PRO A 256 6.03 -4.51 2.63
N GLY A 257 6.05 -3.17 2.59
CA GLY A 257 7.12 -2.32 3.08
C GLY A 257 8.33 -2.29 2.15
N ILE A 258 8.12 -1.96 0.88
CA ILE A 258 9.19 -1.87 -0.11
C ILE A 258 10.21 -0.79 0.29
N GLY A 259 11.48 -1.18 0.37
CA GLY A 259 12.61 -0.33 0.74
C GLY A 259 12.79 -0.07 2.24
N PHE A 260 12.09 -0.80 3.11
CA PHE A 260 12.25 -0.71 4.57
C PHE A 260 12.99 -1.93 5.12
N GLY A 261 14.26 -1.73 5.47
CA GLY A 261 15.18 -2.74 6.02
C GLY A 261 15.41 -3.98 5.13
N LYS A 262 15.09 -3.90 3.84
CA LYS A 262 15.19 -5.00 2.86
C LYS A 262 16.26 -4.72 1.81
N THR A 263 17.00 -5.75 1.44
CA THR A 263 17.99 -5.73 0.35
C THR A 263 17.32 -5.52 -1.02
N LEU A 264 18.11 -5.22 -2.05
CA LEU A 264 17.60 -5.10 -3.41
C LEU A 264 16.91 -6.40 -3.88
N SER A 265 17.54 -7.55 -3.65
CA SER A 265 17.00 -8.86 -4.03
C SER A 265 15.66 -9.15 -3.33
N GLU A 266 15.57 -8.83 -2.04
CA GLU A 266 14.34 -9.01 -1.25
C GLU A 266 13.20 -8.11 -1.73
N ASN A 267 13.49 -6.83 -2.03
CA ASN A 267 12.49 -5.92 -2.59
C ASN A 267 11.99 -6.42 -3.96
N LEU A 268 12.88 -6.93 -4.81
CA LEU A 268 12.50 -7.51 -6.10
C LEU A 268 11.67 -8.78 -5.94
N ALA A 269 12.00 -9.64 -4.97
CA ALA A 269 11.21 -10.83 -4.65
C ALA A 269 9.80 -10.46 -4.19
N LEU A 270 9.65 -9.45 -3.33
CA LEU A 270 8.34 -8.94 -2.90
C LEU A 270 7.54 -8.35 -4.07
N LEU A 271 8.16 -7.53 -4.93
CA LEU A 271 7.51 -6.95 -6.11
C LEU A 271 7.05 -8.03 -7.10
N ASN A 272 7.84 -9.09 -7.29
CA ASN A 272 7.44 -10.25 -8.10
C ASN A 272 6.35 -11.10 -7.44
N GLY A 273 6.25 -11.02 -6.11
CA GLY A 273 5.33 -11.79 -5.29
C GLY A 273 4.04 -11.06 -4.89
N LEU A 274 3.82 -9.81 -5.30
CA LEU A 274 2.76 -8.94 -4.76
C LEU A 274 1.37 -9.60 -4.68
N ALA A 275 0.97 -10.36 -5.69
CA ALA A 275 -0.34 -10.98 -5.74
C ALA A 275 -0.59 -11.98 -4.58
N LEU A 276 0.46 -12.53 -3.97
CA LEU A 276 0.37 -13.43 -2.81
C LEU A 276 -0.30 -12.74 -1.61
N PHE A 277 -0.09 -11.43 -1.43
CA PHE A 277 -0.65 -10.68 -0.30
C PHE A 277 -2.18 -10.54 -0.36
N HIS A 278 -2.84 -10.83 -1.49
CA HIS A 278 -4.30 -10.91 -1.53
C HIS A 278 -4.86 -12.04 -0.65
N GLY A 279 -4.04 -13.05 -0.31
CA GLY A 279 -4.39 -14.10 0.65
C GLY A 279 -4.65 -13.59 2.08
N LEU A 280 -4.22 -12.37 2.40
CA LEU A 280 -4.51 -11.72 3.69
C LEU A 280 -5.96 -11.21 3.79
N GLY A 281 -6.69 -11.18 2.68
CA GLY A 281 -8.07 -10.70 2.61
C GLY A 281 -8.24 -9.18 2.77
N CYS A 282 -7.13 -8.44 2.83
CA CYS A 282 -7.11 -6.98 2.97
C CYS A 282 -6.78 -6.30 1.61
N PRO A 283 -7.15 -5.03 1.40
CA PRO A 283 -6.58 -4.20 0.35
C PRO A 283 -5.07 -4.02 0.55
N ILE A 284 -4.35 -3.83 -0.55
CA ILE A 284 -2.89 -3.64 -0.55
C ILE A 284 -2.56 -2.19 -0.93
N MET A 285 -1.63 -1.59 -0.19
CA MET A 285 -0.91 -0.37 -0.59
C MET A 285 0.51 -0.72 -1.04
N LEU A 286 0.98 -0.06 -2.10
CA LEU A 286 2.35 -0.18 -2.61
C LEU A 286 3.04 1.18 -2.66
N GLY A 287 4.03 1.37 -1.78
CA GLY A 287 4.94 2.52 -1.80
C GLY A 287 6.31 2.22 -2.43
N ALA A 288 6.40 2.30 -3.76
CA ALA A 288 7.65 2.03 -4.49
C ALA A 288 8.26 3.26 -5.21
N SER A 289 7.57 4.41 -5.18
CA SER A 289 7.95 5.62 -5.92
C SER A 289 9.29 6.22 -5.46
N ARG A 290 10.16 6.51 -6.43
CA ARG A 290 11.50 7.13 -6.28
C ARG A 290 12.46 6.40 -5.32
N LYS A 291 12.15 5.16 -4.93
CA LYS A 291 12.94 4.36 -3.97
C LYS A 291 14.37 4.13 -4.47
N ARG A 292 15.31 3.95 -3.53
CA ARG A 292 16.74 3.71 -3.80
C ARG A 292 16.96 2.54 -4.77
N MET A 293 16.12 1.51 -4.72
CA MET A 293 16.22 0.36 -5.61
C MET A 293 16.16 0.72 -7.09
N ILE A 294 15.41 1.76 -7.48
CA ILE A 294 15.36 2.22 -8.87
C ILE A 294 16.72 2.78 -9.27
N GLY A 295 17.30 3.64 -8.43
CA GLY A 295 18.66 4.16 -8.65
C GLY A 295 19.69 3.03 -8.76
N ALA A 296 19.64 2.05 -7.86
CA ALA A 296 20.58 0.92 -7.87
C ALA A 296 20.49 0.06 -9.15
N LEU A 297 19.32 0.00 -9.79
CA LEU A 297 19.12 -0.74 -11.05
C LEU A 297 19.39 0.12 -12.30
N ASP A 298 19.42 1.43 -12.15
CA ASP A 298 19.62 2.41 -13.21
C ASP A 298 20.85 3.28 -12.92
N ASN A 299 22.02 2.66 -12.80
CA ASN A 299 23.32 3.33 -12.69
C ASN A 299 23.41 4.44 -11.61
N GLU A 300 22.84 4.19 -10.43
CA GLU A 300 22.74 5.14 -9.32
C GLU A 300 22.00 6.44 -9.67
N ALA A 301 20.97 6.35 -10.53
CA ALA A 301 20.17 7.50 -10.95
C ALA A 301 19.70 8.35 -9.75
N PRO A 302 19.86 9.69 -9.81
CA PRO A 302 19.42 10.59 -8.75
C PRO A 302 17.89 10.55 -8.60
N VAL A 303 17.37 10.94 -7.43
CA VAL A 303 15.94 10.85 -7.09
C VAL A 303 15.04 11.48 -8.17
N ALA A 304 15.41 12.63 -8.72
CA ALA A 304 14.66 13.34 -9.76
C ALA A 304 14.59 12.59 -11.11
N ALA A 305 15.53 11.68 -11.38
CA ALA A 305 15.58 10.90 -12.63
C ALA A 305 14.85 9.54 -12.52
N ARG A 306 14.17 9.25 -11.40
CA ARG A 306 13.55 7.93 -11.14
C ARG A 306 12.11 7.79 -11.61
N LEU A 307 11.59 8.72 -12.42
CA LEU A 307 10.19 8.70 -12.87
C LEU A 307 9.86 7.42 -13.65
N GLY A 308 10.66 7.08 -14.66
CA GLY A 308 10.42 5.90 -15.51
C GLY A 308 10.34 4.59 -14.71
N GLY A 309 11.32 4.37 -13.82
CA GLY A 309 11.31 3.22 -12.91
C GLY A 309 10.13 3.24 -11.92
N SER A 310 9.72 4.43 -11.44
CA SER A 310 8.58 4.56 -10.53
C SER A 310 7.26 4.18 -11.23
N LEU A 311 7.08 4.60 -12.48
CA LEU A 311 5.91 4.23 -13.29
C LEU A 311 5.88 2.73 -13.59
N ALA A 312 7.03 2.12 -13.89
CA ALA A 312 7.13 0.69 -14.10
C ALA A 312 6.70 -0.11 -12.85
N LEU A 313 7.14 0.32 -11.65
CA LEU A 313 6.74 -0.32 -10.39
C LEU A 313 5.26 -0.07 -10.03
N ALA A 314 4.71 1.10 -10.37
CA ALA A 314 3.28 1.38 -10.19
C ALA A 314 2.42 0.48 -11.09
N LEU A 315 2.78 0.31 -12.36
CA LEU A 315 2.11 -0.61 -13.29
C LEU A 315 2.24 -2.07 -12.84
N LYS A 316 3.41 -2.49 -12.35
CA LYS A 316 3.59 -3.81 -11.74
C LYS A 316 2.61 -4.05 -10.58
N GLY A 317 2.36 -3.03 -9.75
CA GLY A 317 1.35 -3.07 -8.70
C GLY A 317 -0.07 -3.21 -9.26
N ALA A 318 -0.43 -2.41 -10.26
CA ALA A 318 -1.74 -2.47 -10.91
C ALA A 318 -2.01 -3.84 -11.56
N GLU A 319 -1.03 -4.42 -12.26
CA GLU A 319 -1.11 -5.76 -12.84
C GLU A 319 -1.21 -6.87 -11.79
N ALA A 320 -0.64 -6.64 -10.60
CA ALA A 320 -0.74 -7.56 -9.47
C ALA A 320 -2.03 -7.40 -8.64
N GLY A 321 -2.94 -6.47 -9.00
CA GLY A 321 -4.21 -6.26 -8.31
C GLY A 321 -4.16 -5.31 -7.10
N VAL A 322 -3.09 -4.54 -6.93
CA VAL A 322 -2.92 -3.60 -5.80
C VAL A 322 -3.94 -2.47 -5.88
N GLN A 323 -4.59 -2.18 -4.75
CA GLN A 323 -5.66 -1.18 -4.64
C GLN A 323 -5.14 0.26 -4.50
N LEU A 324 -4.06 0.48 -3.74
CA LEU A 324 -3.53 1.83 -3.50
C LEU A 324 -2.06 1.92 -3.94
N LEU A 325 -1.76 2.86 -4.83
CA LEU A 325 -0.40 3.15 -5.31
C LEU A 325 0.06 4.46 -4.70
N ARG A 326 1.04 4.39 -3.79
CA ARG A 326 1.57 5.55 -3.06
C ARG A 326 2.74 6.17 -3.83
N VAL A 327 2.55 7.37 -4.38
CA VAL A 327 3.46 7.97 -5.37
C VAL A 327 3.75 9.46 -5.15
N HIS A 328 4.93 9.89 -5.60
CA HIS A 328 5.28 11.32 -5.69
C HIS A 328 4.71 11.94 -6.98
N ASP A 329 4.88 11.25 -8.11
CA ASP A 329 4.54 11.75 -9.45
C ASP A 329 3.08 11.42 -9.83
N VAL A 330 2.13 12.11 -9.18
CA VAL A 330 0.68 11.82 -9.28
C VAL A 330 0.18 11.87 -10.72
N SER A 331 0.36 12.99 -11.42
CA SER A 331 -0.19 13.17 -12.78
C SER A 331 0.30 12.09 -13.76
N ALA A 332 1.60 11.80 -13.75
CA ALA A 332 2.21 10.77 -14.59
C ALA A 332 1.67 9.37 -14.24
N THR A 333 1.50 9.07 -12.95
CA THR A 333 0.95 7.78 -12.51
C THR A 333 -0.52 7.64 -12.91
N VAL A 334 -1.34 8.68 -12.72
CA VAL A 334 -2.75 8.70 -13.14
C VAL A 334 -2.87 8.51 -14.65
N GLN A 335 -2.02 9.17 -15.44
CA GLN A 335 -1.98 8.96 -16.90
C GLN A 335 -1.67 7.50 -17.25
N ALA A 336 -0.64 6.91 -16.65
CA ALA A 336 -0.27 5.51 -16.87
C ALA A 336 -1.42 4.55 -16.52
N LEU A 337 -2.11 4.78 -15.39
CA LEU A 337 -3.26 3.97 -14.97
C LEU A 337 -4.47 4.13 -15.90
N ARG A 338 -4.71 5.31 -16.46
CA ARG A 338 -5.78 5.52 -17.46
C ARG A 338 -5.51 4.72 -18.74
N VAL A 339 -4.26 4.70 -19.21
CA VAL A 339 -3.86 3.86 -20.36
C VAL A 339 -4.03 2.39 -20.03
N TRP A 340 -3.49 1.94 -18.91
CA TRP A 340 -3.64 0.56 -18.44
C TRP A 340 -5.12 0.15 -18.32
N ARG A 341 -5.97 1.03 -17.79
CA ARG A 341 -7.41 0.80 -17.66
C ARG A 341 -8.06 0.60 -19.03
N GLY A 342 -7.75 1.44 -20.01
CA GLY A 342 -8.24 1.29 -21.39
C GLY A 342 -7.86 -0.06 -22.02
N LEU A 343 -6.64 -0.56 -21.75
CA LEU A 343 -6.23 -1.90 -22.20
C LEU A 343 -7.07 -3.01 -21.55
N ARG A 344 -7.33 -2.91 -20.24
CA ARG A 344 -8.16 -3.89 -19.51
C ARG A 344 -9.62 -3.85 -19.97
N ASP A 345 -10.19 -2.67 -20.14
CA ASP A 345 -11.57 -2.51 -20.61
C ASP A 345 -11.73 -3.10 -22.03
N ARG A 346 -10.75 -2.89 -22.93
CA ARG A 346 -10.79 -3.48 -24.27
C ARG A 346 -10.72 -4.99 -24.26
N ALA A 347 -9.93 -5.59 -23.36
CA ALA A 347 -9.82 -7.04 -23.26
C ALA A 347 -11.14 -7.72 -22.83
N LEU A 348 -11.96 -7.03 -22.02
CA LEU A 348 -13.28 -7.53 -21.60
C LEU A 348 -14.36 -7.41 -22.69
N ALA A 349 -14.16 -6.53 -23.67
CA ALA A 349 -15.20 -6.19 -24.64
C ALA A 349 -15.45 -7.25 -25.73
N GLY A 350 -14.69 -8.36 -25.78
CA GLY A 350 -14.87 -9.47 -26.73
C GLY A 350 -14.79 -9.03 -28.20
N GLY A 351 -13.66 -9.25 -28.86
CA GLY A 351 -13.47 -8.97 -30.29
C GLY A 351 -12.79 -10.12 -31.00
#